data_AF-A0A085Z1K3-F1
#
_entry.id   AF-A0A085Z1K3-F1
#
_cell.length_a   1.000
_cell.length_b   1.000
_cell.length_c   1.000
_cell.angle_alpha   90.00
_cell.angle_beta   90.00
_cell.angle_gamma   90.00
#
_symmetry.space_group_name_H-M   'P 1'
#
loop_
_entity.id
_entity.type
_entity.pdbx_description
1 polymer ?
#
loop_
_entity_poly.entity_id
_entity_poly.type
_entity_poly.pdbx_seq_one_letter_code
_entity_poly.pdbx_strand_id
1 'polypeptide(L)'
;MKVIKCILILLIFFSISCCVNQQKKDEEQIKETVVKYWKFVKEKDFESYLKLMGDFDNAGFDAVYSYDLAFLNRNYRKLETNQTLSKITVKDTVVMGSNQKYVKYIVYNHSSKPPLEITLFFYKQAGYDKIFNVQILGNMPEWEKE
;
A
#
# COMPACT_ATOMS: atom_id res chain seq x y z
N MET A 1 41.53 24.34 13.11
CA MET A 1 40.28 24.66 12.37
C MET A 1 40.03 23.80 11.13
N LYS A 2 41.02 23.50 10.26
CA LYS A 2 40.80 22.74 9.01
C LYS A 2 40.31 21.29 9.23
N VAL A 3 40.86 20.58 10.21
CA VAL A 3 40.49 19.18 10.52
C VAL A 3 39.06 19.05 11.06
N ILE A 4 38.65 19.96 11.95
CA ILE A 4 37.29 20.00 12.51
C ILE A 4 36.24 20.25 11.41
N LYS A 5 36.56 21.14 10.44
CA LYS A 5 35.71 21.38 9.27
C LYS A 5 35.54 20.12 8.39
N CYS A 6 36.61 19.34 8.18
CA CYS A 6 36.52 18.10 7.40
C CYS A 6 35.67 17.03 8.09
N ILE A 7 35.78 16.89 9.42
CA ILE A 7 34.98 15.92 10.19
C ILE A 7 33.49 16.27 10.12
N LEU A 8 33.14 17.56 10.23
CA LEU A 8 31.76 18.02 10.12
C LEU A 8 31.15 17.71 8.74
N ILE A 9 31.93 17.92 7.66
CA ILE A 9 31.49 17.63 6.29
C ILE A 9 31.27 16.12 6.11
N LEU A 10 32.19 15.29 6.61
CA LEU A 10 32.05 13.82 6.56
C LEU A 10 30.79 13.33 7.30
N LEU A 11 30.49 13.88 8.49
CA LEU A 11 29.28 13.53 9.25
C LEU A 11 27.99 13.90 8.51
N ILE A 12 27.97 15.01 7.78
CA ILE A 12 26.83 15.43 6.94
C ILE A 12 26.66 14.47 5.74
N PHE A 13 27.75 14.05 5.10
CA PHE A 13 27.67 13.08 3.99
C PHE A 13 27.22 11.68 4.43
N PHE A 14 27.69 11.20 5.59
CA PHE A 14 27.26 9.92 6.14
C PHE A 14 25.78 9.91 6.56
N SER A 15 25.29 11.01 7.12
CA SER A 15 23.88 11.13 7.54
C SER A 15 22.91 11.16 6.36
N ILE A 16 23.23 11.86 5.28
CA ILE A 16 22.40 11.87 4.05
C ILE A 16 22.38 10.48 3.40
N SER A 17 23.52 9.78 3.37
CA SER A 17 23.62 8.44 2.77
C SER A 17 22.78 7.40 3.52
N CYS A 18 22.72 7.51 4.86
CA CYS A 18 21.91 6.61 5.70
C CYS A 18 20.41 6.81 5.48
N CYS A 19 19.94 8.07 5.43
CA CYS A 19 18.53 8.39 5.24
C CYS A 19 18.00 7.96 3.88
N VAL A 20 18.76 8.21 2.81
CA VAL A 20 18.38 7.78 1.44
C VAL A 20 18.29 6.26 1.35
N ASN A 21 19.20 5.55 2.02
CA ASN A 21 19.18 4.09 2.05
C ASN A 21 17.95 3.53 2.80
N GLN A 22 17.58 4.15 3.91
CA GLN A 22 16.39 3.73 4.67
C GLN A 22 15.10 3.99 3.90
N GLN A 23 14.95 5.16 3.28
CA GLN A 23 13.77 5.46 2.46
C GLN A 23 13.60 4.45 1.31
N LYS A 24 14.69 4.13 0.61
CA LYS A 24 14.66 3.14 -0.46
C LYS A 24 14.25 1.76 0.03
N LYS A 25 14.80 1.32 1.18
CA LYS A 25 14.45 0.05 1.81
C LYS A 25 12.97 0.00 2.22
N ASP A 26 12.47 1.09 2.80
CA ASP A 26 11.06 1.21 3.19
C ASP A 26 10.14 1.09 1.95
N GLU A 27 10.48 1.79 0.86
CA GLU A 27 9.73 1.71 -0.39
C GLU A 27 9.77 0.32 -1.04
N GLU A 28 10.92 -0.36 -1.01
CA GLU A 28 11.07 -1.72 -1.51
C GLU A 28 10.20 -2.70 -0.72
N GLN A 29 10.21 -2.61 0.60
CA GLN A 29 9.36 -3.44 1.46
C GLN A 29 7.87 -3.21 1.18
N ILE A 30 7.44 -1.94 1.05
CA ILE A 30 6.05 -1.62 0.69
C ILE A 30 5.69 -2.24 -0.67
N LYS A 31 6.55 -2.10 -1.68
CA LYS A 31 6.31 -2.68 -3.01
C LYS A 31 6.16 -4.20 -2.95
N GLU A 32 7.00 -4.89 -2.19
CA GLU A 32 6.87 -6.34 -1.98
C GLU A 32 5.55 -6.71 -1.31
N THR A 33 5.13 -5.97 -0.29
CA THR A 33 3.86 -6.18 0.41
C THR A 33 2.67 -6.00 -0.53
N VAL A 34 2.71 -4.96 -1.36
CA VAL A 34 1.69 -4.67 -2.37
C VAL A 34 1.62 -5.77 -3.44
N VAL A 35 2.76 -6.32 -3.87
CA VAL A 35 2.78 -7.46 -4.80
C VAL A 35 2.14 -8.68 -4.17
N LYS A 36 2.45 -9.00 -2.90
CA LYS A 36 1.82 -10.09 -2.15
C LYS A 36 0.31 -9.88 -2.01
N TYR A 37 -0.12 -8.66 -1.68
CA TYR A 37 -1.52 -8.28 -1.59
C TYR A 37 -2.28 -8.62 -2.88
N TRP A 38 -1.79 -8.14 -4.03
CA TRP A 38 -2.45 -8.40 -5.30
C TRP A 38 -2.39 -9.87 -5.73
N LYS A 39 -1.32 -10.60 -5.36
CA LYS A 39 -1.25 -12.05 -5.52
C LYS A 39 -2.37 -12.74 -4.75
N PHE A 40 -2.53 -12.44 -3.47
CA PHE A 40 -3.56 -13.06 -2.62
C PHE A 40 -4.97 -12.65 -3.05
N VAL A 41 -5.16 -11.41 -3.52
CA VAL A 41 -6.40 -10.99 -4.17
C VAL A 41 -6.70 -11.84 -5.40
N LYS A 42 -5.72 -12.07 -6.28
CA LYS A 42 -5.89 -12.90 -7.49
C LYS A 42 -6.22 -14.35 -7.17
N GLU A 43 -5.56 -14.91 -6.16
CA GLU A 43 -5.71 -16.31 -5.74
C GLU A 43 -6.90 -16.54 -4.81
N LYS A 44 -7.55 -15.46 -4.33
CA LYS A 44 -8.59 -15.48 -3.30
C LYS A 44 -8.13 -16.19 -2.01
N ASP A 45 -6.84 -16.06 -1.68
CA ASP A 45 -6.24 -16.64 -0.48
C ASP A 45 -6.52 -15.75 0.73
N PHE A 46 -7.63 -16.03 1.43
CA PHE A 46 -8.08 -15.22 2.56
C PHE A 46 -7.13 -15.27 3.75
N GLU A 47 -6.54 -16.43 4.08
CA GLU A 47 -5.64 -16.53 5.23
C GLU A 47 -4.37 -15.72 5.03
N SER A 48 -3.76 -15.82 3.84
CA SER A 48 -2.56 -15.04 3.52
C SER A 48 -2.88 -13.55 3.36
N TYR A 49 -4.04 -13.21 2.80
CA TYR A 49 -4.54 -11.83 2.74
C TYR A 49 -4.70 -11.23 4.13
N LEU A 50 -5.36 -11.95 5.04
CA LEU A 50 -5.59 -11.50 6.41
C LEU A 50 -4.26 -11.29 7.14
N LYS A 51 -3.28 -12.21 6.98
CA LYS A 51 -1.93 -12.07 7.55
C LYS A 51 -1.17 -10.82 7.09
N LEU A 52 -1.55 -10.20 5.96
CA LEU A 52 -0.95 -8.93 5.54
C LEU A 52 -1.53 -7.73 6.28
N MET A 53 -2.70 -7.86 6.92
CA MET A 53 -3.33 -6.75 7.62
C MET A 53 -2.65 -6.51 8.96
N GLY A 54 -2.37 -5.24 9.28
CA GLY A 54 -1.71 -4.82 10.52
C GLY A 54 -2.51 -5.16 11.78
N ASP A 55 -3.82 -5.34 11.62
CA ASP A 55 -4.78 -5.65 12.68
C ASP A 55 -5.18 -7.14 12.69
N PHE A 56 -4.34 -8.05 12.18
CA PHE A 56 -4.64 -9.50 12.12
C PHE A 56 -5.15 -10.09 13.44
N ASP A 57 -4.73 -9.55 14.58
CA ASP A 57 -5.11 -10.02 15.91
C ASP A 57 -6.46 -9.45 16.42
N ASN A 58 -7.07 -8.51 15.69
CA ASN A 58 -8.38 -7.94 16.00
C ASN A 58 -9.48 -8.72 15.26
N ALA A 59 -10.01 -9.77 15.91
CA ALA A 59 -11.05 -10.68 15.43
C ALA A 59 -12.39 -10.05 14.97
N GLY A 60 -12.49 -8.73 14.85
CA GLY A 60 -13.68 -8.00 14.44
C GLY A 60 -13.75 -7.60 12.96
N PHE A 61 -12.66 -7.73 12.19
CA PHE A 61 -12.58 -7.20 10.82
C PHE A 61 -12.62 -8.26 9.71
N ASP A 62 -12.62 -9.56 10.06
CA ASP A 62 -12.62 -10.67 9.11
C ASP A 62 -13.74 -10.57 8.06
N ALA A 63 -14.93 -10.17 8.48
CA ALA A 63 -16.08 -10.01 7.59
C ALA A 63 -15.86 -8.90 6.54
N VAL A 64 -15.26 -7.78 6.95
CA VAL A 64 -14.94 -6.66 6.06
C VAL A 64 -13.85 -7.07 5.08
N TYR A 65 -12.78 -7.69 5.57
CA TYR A 65 -11.69 -8.17 4.74
C TYR A 65 -12.11 -9.27 3.76
N SER A 66 -13.02 -10.16 4.18
CA SER A 66 -13.58 -11.19 3.31
C SER A 66 -14.44 -10.58 2.20
N TYR A 67 -15.25 -9.58 2.53
CA TYR A 67 -16.05 -8.83 1.55
C TYR A 67 -15.15 -8.12 0.53
N ASP A 68 -14.15 -7.38 1.00
CA ASP A 68 -13.20 -6.66 0.14
C ASP A 68 -12.43 -7.61 -0.77
N LEU A 69 -11.88 -8.69 -0.21
CA LEU A 69 -11.16 -9.71 -0.97
C LEU A 69 -12.05 -10.31 -2.06
N ALA A 70 -13.29 -10.66 -1.72
CA ALA A 70 -14.22 -11.27 -2.67
C ALA A 70 -14.58 -10.30 -3.81
N PHE A 71 -14.84 -9.01 -3.49
CA PHE A 71 -15.10 -7.98 -4.49
C PHE A 71 -13.91 -7.76 -5.43
N LEU A 72 -12.70 -7.59 -4.87
CA LEU A 72 -11.49 -7.36 -5.63
C LEU A 72 -11.12 -8.55 -6.51
N ASN A 73 -11.26 -9.78 -5.98
CA ASN A 73 -10.99 -11.00 -6.73
C ASN A 73 -11.92 -11.14 -7.95
N ARG A 74 -13.24 -10.96 -7.77
CA ARG A 74 -14.22 -11.02 -8.88
C ARG A 74 -13.91 -10.02 -9.98
N ASN A 75 -13.38 -8.85 -9.62
CA ASN A 75 -13.07 -7.77 -10.55
C ASN A 75 -11.60 -7.71 -10.97
N TYR A 76 -10.75 -8.66 -10.56
CA TYR A 76 -9.30 -8.59 -10.73
C TYR A 76 -8.86 -8.36 -12.17
N ARG A 77 -9.51 -9.02 -13.15
CA ARG A 77 -9.18 -8.82 -14.58
C ARG A 77 -9.40 -7.38 -15.04
N LYS A 78 -10.44 -6.71 -14.55
CA LYS A 78 -10.72 -5.28 -14.86
C LYS A 78 -9.69 -4.36 -14.19
N LEU A 79 -9.21 -4.74 -13.01
CA LEU A 79 -8.16 -4.03 -12.28
C LEU A 79 -6.78 -4.19 -12.96
N GLU A 80 -6.44 -5.40 -13.40
CA GLU A 80 -5.15 -5.76 -14.01
C GLU A 80 -4.96 -5.16 -15.42
N THR A 81 -6.01 -5.18 -16.24
CA THR A 81 -5.98 -4.68 -17.62
C THR A 81 -5.67 -3.19 -17.75
N ASN A 82 -5.87 -2.40 -16.68
CA ASN A 82 -5.56 -0.97 -16.65
C ASN A 82 -4.06 -0.63 -16.48
N GLN A 83 -3.14 -1.61 -16.50
CA GLN A 83 -1.69 -1.45 -16.21
C GLN A 83 -1.35 -0.89 -14.82
N THR A 84 -2.33 -0.46 -14.02
CA THR A 84 -2.15 0.29 -12.77
C THR A 84 -1.43 -0.54 -11.71
N LEU A 85 -1.65 -1.86 -11.68
CA LEU A 85 -1.03 -2.76 -10.71
C LEU A 85 0.49 -2.84 -10.84
N SER A 86 1.04 -2.57 -12.04
CA SER A 86 2.47 -2.63 -12.31
C SER A 86 3.24 -1.37 -11.91
N LYS A 87 2.56 -0.23 -11.69
CA LYS A 87 3.17 1.07 -11.37
C LYS A 87 2.95 1.43 -9.90
N ILE A 88 3.62 0.70 -9.01
CA ILE A 88 3.53 0.94 -7.56
C ILE A 88 4.31 2.22 -7.21
N THR A 89 3.56 3.28 -6.89
CA THR A 89 4.11 4.54 -6.39
C THR A 89 3.79 4.69 -4.92
N VAL A 90 4.84 4.76 -4.10
CA VAL A 90 4.73 4.99 -2.65
C VAL A 90 4.73 6.50 -2.42
N LYS A 91 3.79 6.99 -1.62
CA LYS A 91 3.67 8.41 -1.26
C LYS A 91 3.58 8.59 0.24
N ASP A 92 4.16 9.66 0.75
CA ASP A 92 4.00 10.06 2.14
C ASP A 92 2.65 10.73 2.36
N THR A 93 2.10 10.57 3.57
CA THR A 93 0.87 11.23 4.02
C THR A 93 0.86 11.39 5.53
N VAL A 94 -0.06 12.20 6.03
CA VAL A 94 -0.34 12.33 7.47
C VAL A 94 -1.81 12.00 7.69
N VAL A 95 -2.07 10.95 8.46
CA VAL A 95 -3.43 10.51 8.81
C VAL A 95 -3.56 10.54 10.32
N MET A 96 -4.56 11.26 10.83
CA MET A 96 -4.79 11.46 12.27
C MET A 96 -3.52 11.89 13.03
N GLY A 97 -2.73 12.80 12.45
CA GLY A 97 -1.50 13.32 13.04
C GLY A 97 -0.30 12.37 13.00
N SER A 98 -0.44 11.18 12.41
CA SER A 98 0.64 10.20 12.28
C SER A 98 1.17 10.14 10.85
N ASN A 99 2.50 10.16 10.71
CA ASN A 99 3.16 9.98 9.41
C ASN A 99 2.95 8.55 8.91
N GLN A 100 2.39 8.43 7.71
CA GLN A 100 2.12 7.16 7.04
C GLN A 100 2.62 7.23 5.60
N LYS A 101 2.71 6.06 4.97
CA LYS A 101 2.91 5.93 3.53
C LYS A 101 1.67 5.29 2.93
N TYR A 102 1.42 5.54 1.65
CA TYR A 102 0.32 4.88 0.95
C TYR A 102 0.68 4.55 -0.49
N VAL A 103 -0.03 3.56 -1.02
CA VAL A 103 -0.10 3.25 -2.45
C VAL A 103 -1.55 3.40 -2.88
N LYS A 104 -1.80 4.16 -3.94
CA LYS A 104 -3.14 4.45 -4.45
C LYS A 104 -3.29 4.00 -5.89
N TYR A 105 -4.39 3.33 -6.18
CA TYR A 105 -4.84 2.94 -7.51
C TYR A 105 -6.14 3.66 -7.83
N ILE A 106 -6.19 4.29 -9.00
CA ILE A 106 -7.43 4.83 -9.56
C ILE A 106 -7.73 3.97 -10.78
N VAL A 107 -8.83 3.23 -10.73
CA VAL A 107 -9.24 2.33 -11.81
C VAL A 107 -10.52 2.87 -12.41
N TYR A 108 -10.50 3.09 -13.72
CA TYR A 108 -11.67 3.50 -14.48
C TYR A 108 -12.31 2.26 -15.08
N ASN A 109 -13.64 2.18 -14.98
CA ASN A 109 -14.42 1.29 -15.83
C ASN A 109 -14.77 2.04 -17.13
N HIS A 110 -15.06 1.32 -18.21
CA HIS A 110 -15.44 1.89 -19.51
C HIS A 110 -16.77 2.67 -19.46
N SER A 111 -17.58 2.49 -18.41
CA SER A 111 -18.73 3.34 -18.16
C SER A 111 -18.32 4.70 -17.60
N SER A 112 -19.07 5.74 -17.93
CA SER A 112 -18.90 7.14 -17.50
C SER A 112 -19.15 7.38 -16.00
N LYS A 113 -18.78 6.43 -15.16
CA LYS A 113 -18.99 6.39 -13.71
C LYS A 113 -17.73 6.79 -12.95
N PRO A 114 -17.85 7.22 -11.69
CA PRO A 114 -16.69 7.56 -10.89
C PRO A 114 -15.74 6.35 -10.77
N PRO A 115 -14.42 6.59 -10.84
CA PRO A 115 -13.44 5.52 -10.74
C PRO A 115 -13.49 4.86 -9.37
N LEU A 116 -13.05 3.61 -9.33
CA LEU A 116 -12.74 2.93 -8.07
C LEU A 116 -11.37 3.43 -7.60
N GLU A 117 -11.30 3.97 -6.39
CA GLU A 117 -10.05 4.34 -5.74
C GLU A 117 -9.71 3.30 -4.67
N ILE A 118 -8.55 2.65 -4.80
CA ILE A 118 -8.05 1.67 -3.82
C ILE A 118 -6.78 2.24 -3.21
N THR A 119 -6.79 2.48 -1.91
CA THR A 119 -5.64 3.00 -1.16
C THR A 119 -5.20 2.00 -0.10
N LEU A 120 -3.92 1.62 -0.14
CA LEU A 120 -3.26 0.77 0.85
C LEU A 120 -2.38 1.66 1.73
N PHE A 121 -2.72 1.76 3.01
CA PHE A 121 -1.97 2.56 3.98
C PHE A 121 -0.96 1.70 4.73
N PHE A 122 0.19 2.30 4.97
CA PHE A 122 1.37 1.68 5.58
C PHE A 122 1.81 2.56 6.75
N TYR A 123 1.91 1.94 7.93
CA TYR A 123 2.31 2.63 9.13
C TYR A 123 3.56 2.01 9.72
N LYS A 124 4.56 2.83 9.99
CA LYS A 124 5.88 2.35 10.44
C LYS A 124 5.80 1.50 11.71
N GLN A 125 4.87 1.81 12.62
CA GLN A 125 4.70 1.07 13.87
C GLN A 125 4.17 -0.35 13.66
N ALA A 126 3.41 -0.59 12.59
CA ALA A 126 2.92 -1.92 12.20
C ALA A 126 3.92 -2.71 11.33
N GLY A 127 4.99 -2.05 10.87
CA GLY A 127 5.91 -2.59 9.87
C GLY A 127 5.41 -2.37 8.44
N TYR A 128 6.35 -2.14 7.51
CA TYR A 128 6.03 -1.95 6.09
C TYR A 128 5.81 -3.27 5.33
N ASP A 129 6.00 -4.41 6.01
CA ASP A 129 5.54 -5.74 5.59
C ASP A 129 4.03 -5.97 5.83
N LYS A 130 3.34 -5.01 6.47
CA LYS A 130 1.91 -5.04 6.76
C LYS A 130 1.18 -3.85 6.15
N ILE A 131 -0.09 -4.07 5.80
CA ILE A 131 -1.03 -3.03 5.39
C ILE A 131 -1.83 -2.63 6.63
N PHE A 132 -1.63 -1.40 7.09
CA PHE A 132 -2.32 -0.88 8.26
C PHE A 132 -3.81 -0.69 7.98
N ASN A 133 -4.18 -0.24 6.78
CA ASN A 133 -5.57 -0.07 6.39
C ASN A 133 -5.72 -0.19 4.86
N VAL A 134 -6.84 -0.76 4.43
CA VAL A 134 -7.29 -0.77 3.04
C VAL A 134 -8.52 0.11 2.94
N GLN A 135 -8.49 1.09 2.04
CA GLN A 135 -9.63 1.92 1.73
C GLN A 135 -10.03 1.72 0.27
N ILE A 136 -11.27 1.31 0.03
CA ILE A 136 -11.84 1.19 -1.32
C ILE A 136 -13.00 2.20 -1.41
N LEU A 137 -12.81 3.26 -2.20
CA LEU A 137 -13.81 4.30 -2.45
C LEU A 137 -14.41 4.15 -3.85
N GLY A 138 -15.71 4.30 -3.94
CA GLY A 138 -16.47 4.18 -5.19
C GLY A 138 -17.75 3.38 -4.97
N ASN A 139 -18.59 3.29 -6.01
CA ASN A 139 -19.83 2.51 -5.97
C ASN A 139 -19.53 1.05 -6.33
N MET A 140 -19.08 0.24 -5.35
CA MET A 140 -18.73 -1.16 -5.58
C MET A 140 -19.89 -1.99 -6.17
N PRO A 141 -21.15 -1.91 -5.67
CA PRO A 141 -22.27 -2.65 -6.28
C PRO A 141 -22.51 -2.29 -7.74
N GLU A 142 -22.26 -1.04 -8.12
CA GLU A 142 -22.43 -0.60 -9.49
C GLU A 142 -21.29 -1.08 -10.40
N TRP A 143 -20.07 -1.19 -9.86
CA TRP A 143 -18.92 -1.77 -10.54
C TRP A 143 -19.08 -3.27 -10.87
N GLU A 144 -19.87 -4.00 -10.09
CA GLU A 144 -20.16 -5.42 -10.32
C GLU A 144 -21.22 -5.69 -11.38
N LYS A 145 -22.04 -4.68 -11.74
CA LYS A 145 -23.12 -4.82 -12.74
C LYS A 145 -22.65 -4.73 -14.18
N GLU A 146 -21.39 -4.32 -14.39
CA GLU A 146 -20.77 -4.11 -15.70
C GLU A 146 -19.80 -5.23 -16.04
#